data_AF-A0A2I0APM3-F1
#
_entry.id   AF-A0A2I0APM3-F1
#
_cell.length_a   1.000
_cell.length_b   1.000
_cell.length_c   1.000
_cell.angle_alpha   90.00
_cell.angle_beta   90.00
_cell.angle_gamma   90.00
#
_symmetry.space_group_name_H-M   'P 1'
#
loop_
_entity.id
_entity.type
_entity.pdbx_description
1 polymer ?
#
loop_
_entity_poly.entity_id
_entity_poly.type
_entity_poly.pdbx_seq_one_letter_code
_entity_poly.pdbx_strand_id
1 'polypeptide(L)' 'MCGYIQKDKMRNEYIRQKVGVALIEDNLRESRLRWFGHIDRRAIVALVRKIELLDLAHIQRGREIKEDLARNYKEWS' A
#
# COMPACT_ATOMS: atom_id res chain seq x y z
N MET A 1 11.40 38.29 -46.68
CA MET A 1 12.06 36.96 -46.60
C MET A 1 11.70 36.31 -45.27
N CYS A 2 10.74 35.39 -45.27
CA CYS A 2 10.39 34.60 -44.09
C CYS A 2 11.00 33.20 -44.28
N GLY A 3 12.18 32.99 -43.69
CA GLY A 3 13.02 31.81 -43.91
C GLY A 3 13.55 31.23 -42.60
N TYR A 4 12.79 31.31 -41.51
CA TYR A 4 13.14 30.64 -40.25
C TYR A 4 12.27 29.41 -40.05
N ILE A 5 12.29 28.51 -41.03
CA ILE A 5 11.58 27.24 -40.97
C ILE A 5 12.46 26.26 -40.18
N GLN A 6 12.05 26.00 -38.94
CA GLN A 6 12.05 24.64 -38.38
C GLN A 6 13.43 23.94 -38.21
N LYS A 7 14.45 24.62 -37.68
CA LYS A 7 15.71 23.94 -37.28
C LYS A 7 15.66 23.25 -35.91
N ASP A 8 14.63 23.50 -35.10
CA ASP A 8 14.58 23.02 -33.70
C ASP A 8 13.66 21.81 -33.47
N LYS A 9 13.13 21.18 -34.51
CA LYS A 9 12.37 19.92 -34.36
C LYS A 9 13.31 18.73 -34.26
N MET A 10 14.21 18.78 -33.28
CA MET A 10 14.93 17.58 -32.86
C MET A 10 13.89 16.60 -32.31
N ARG A 11 13.78 15.40 -32.90
CA ARG A 11 12.79 14.41 -32.44
C ARG A 11 13.02 14.17 -30.96
N ASN A 12 11.95 14.27 -30.17
CA ASN A 12 12.03 14.16 -28.71
C ASN A 12 12.67 12.83 -28.26
N GLU A 13 12.56 11.80 -29.09
CA GLU A 13 13.24 10.51 -28.96
C GLU A 13 14.76 10.63 -28.90
N TYR A 14 15.39 11.48 -29.73
CA TYR A 14 16.83 11.72 -29.71
C TYR A 14 17.28 12.39 -28.39
N ILE A 15 16.48 13.35 -27.89
CA ILE A 15 16.72 13.98 -26.59
C ILE A 15 16.62 12.94 -25.47
N ARG A 16 15.56 12.11 -25.49
CA ARG A 16 15.35 11.05 -24.49
C ARG A 16 16.47 10.01 -24.51
N GLN A 17 16.99 9.66 -25.69
CA GLN A 17 18.11 8.74 -25.85
C GLN A 17 19.41 9.34 -25.29
N LYS A 18 19.68 10.63 -25.57
CA LYS A 18 20.86 11.34 -25.05
C LYS A 18 20.83 11.55 -23.53
N VAL A 19 19.66 11.87 -22.98
CA VAL A 19 19.46 12.16 -21.54
C VAL A 19 19.20 10.87 -20.74
N GLY A 20 19.02 9.72 -21.41
CA GLY A 20 18.76 8.45 -20.74
C GLY A 20 17.35 8.36 -20.13
N VAL A 21 16.39 9.16 -20.61
CA VAL A 21 15.01 9.19 -20.07
C VAL A 21 14.31 7.84 -20.25
N ALA A 22 14.59 7.12 -21.34
CA ALA A 22 14.08 5.77 -21.56
C ALA A 22 14.51 4.81 -20.43
N LEU A 23 15.78 4.87 -20.01
CA LEU A 23 16.32 4.09 -18.90
C LEU A 23 15.65 4.45 -17.56
N ILE A 24 15.32 5.73 -17.35
CA ILE A 24 14.59 6.18 -16.15
C ILE A 24 13.16 5.63 -16.14
N GLU A 25 12.46 5.67 -17.28
CA GLU A 25 11.10 5.12 -17.38
C GLU A 25 11.10 3.61 -17.12
N ASP A 26 12.07 2.88 -17.67
CA ASP A 26 12.22 1.44 -17.46
C ASP A 26 12.54 1.10 -16.00
N ASN A 27 13.46 1.84 -15.37
CA ASN A 27 13.78 1.70 -13.95
C ASN A 27 12.57 2.00 -13.04
N LEU A 28 11.75 2.99 -13.40
CA LEU A 28 10.53 3.32 -12.66
C LEU A 28 9.46 2.22 -12.84
N ARG A 29 9.32 1.67 -14.04
CA ARG A 29 8.43 0.53 -14.32
C ARG A 29 8.87 -0.71 -13.55
N GLU A 30 10.16 -1.05 -13.60
CA GLU A 30 10.71 -2.19 -12.87
C GLU A 30 10.59 -2.00 -11.36
N SER A 31 10.93 -0.82 -10.84
CA SER A 31 10.77 -0.50 -9.41
C SER A 31 9.32 -0.59 -8.95
N ARG A 32 8.38 -0.14 -9.78
CA ARG A 32 6.94 -0.25 -9.51
C ARG A 32 6.48 -1.71 -9.53
N LEU A 33 6.93 -2.51 -10.50
CA LEU A 33 6.60 -3.94 -10.55
C LEU A 33 7.23 -4.72 -9.41
N ARG A 34 8.48 -4.42 -9.02
CA ARG A 34 9.11 -4.96 -7.81
C ARG A 34 8.35 -4.56 -6.56
N TRP A 35 7.88 -3.33 -6.48
CA TRP A 35 7.05 -2.87 -5.36
C TRP A 35 5.72 -3.62 -5.31
N PHE A 36 5.04 -3.83 -6.43
CA PHE A 36 3.81 -4.62 -6.47
C PHE A 36 4.03 -6.12 -6.27
N GLY A 37 5.13 -6.69 -6.75
CA GLY A 37 5.51 -8.09 -6.53
C GLY A 37 6.00 -8.36 -5.10
N HIS A 38 6.60 -7.36 -4.44
CA HIS A 38 6.95 -7.40 -3.01
C HIS A 38 5.77 -7.06 -2.10
N ILE A 39 4.81 -6.27 -2.58
CA ILE A 39 3.43 -6.31 -2.08
C ILE A 39 2.79 -7.62 -2.58
N ASP A 40 3.43 -8.73 -2.23
CA ASP A 40 2.70 -9.93 -1.93
C ASP A 40 1.91 -9.56 -0.68
N ARG A 41 0.71 -9.01 -0.93
CA ARG A 41 -0.35 -8.83 0.05
C ARG A 41 -0.27 -10.05 0.93
N ARG A 42 0.17 -9.93 2.19
CA ARG A 42 -0.13 -10.94 3.22
C ARG A 42 -1.56 -11.36 2.93
N ALA A 43 -1.75 -12.59 2.43
CA ALA A 43 -2.90 -12.95 1.61
C ALA A 43 -4.13 -12.29 2.21
N ILE A 44 -4.92 -11.51 1.46
CA ILE A 44 -6.00 -10.67 2.06
C ILE A 44 -6.82 -11.47 3.09
N VAL A 45 -7.02 -12.75 2.81
CA VAL A 45 -7.57 -13.77 3.72
C VAL A 45 -6.90 -13.81 5.11
N ALA A 46 -5.57 -13.84 5.20
CA ALA A 46 -4.80 -13.77 6.44
C ALA A 46 -5.00 -12.46 7.21
N LEU A 47 -5.16 -11.33 6.51
CA LEU A 47 -5.48 -10.05 7.16
C LEU A 47 -6.92 -10.04 7.69
N VAL A 48 -7.88 -10.52 6.90
CA VAL A 48 -9.29 -10.65 7.30
C VAL A 48 -9.40 -11.55 8.54
N ARG A 49 -8.78 -12.73 8.53
CA ARG A 49 -8.74 -13.64 9.68
C ARG A 49 -8.15 -12.99 10.93
N LYS A 50 -7.12 -12.15 10.78
CA LYS A 50 -6.51 -11.45 11.92
C LYS A 50 -7.45 -10.41 12.52
N ILE A 51 -8.21 -9.69 11.69
CA ILE A 51 -9.19 -8.70 12.16
C ILE A 51 -10.35 -9.40 12.87
N GLU A 52 -10.89 -10.48 12.30
CA GLU A 52 -11.95 -11.29 12.93
C GLU A 52 -11.52 -11.84 14.30
N LEU A 53 -10.27 -12.31 14.42
CA LEU A 53 -9.72 -12.78 15.70
C LEU A 53 -9.60 -11.66 16.74
N LEU A 54 -9.24 -10.44 16.32
CA LEU A 54 -9.18 -9.29 17.22
C LEU A 54 -10.56 -8.89 17.70
N ASP A 55 -11.57 -8.89 16.83
CA ASP A 55 -12.95 -8.58 17.21
C ASP A 55 -13.51 -9.61 18.21
N LEU A 56 -13.24 -10.90 17.98
CA LEU A 56 -13.62 -11.97 18.92
C LEU A 56 -12.94 -11.79 20.28
N ALA A 57 -11.64 -11.47 20.30
CA ALA A 57 -10.91 -11.23 21.55
C ALA A 57 -11.45 -10.01 22.32
N HIS A 58 -11.85 -8.94 21.63
CA HIS A 58 -12.48 -7.77 22.26
C HIS A 58 -13.83 -8.12 22.87
N ILE A 59 -14.65 -8.91 22.18
CA ILE A 59 -15.94 -9.37 22.69
C ILE A 59 -15.76 -10.23 23.94
N GLN A 60 -14.81 -11.17 23.92
CA GLN A 60 -14.54 -12.07 25.03
C GLN A 60 -14.07 -11.30 26.27
N ARG A 61 -13.11 -10.39 26.11
CA ARG A 61 -12.65 -9.51 27.20
C ARG A 61 -13.79 -8.66 27.77
N GLY A 62 -14.67 -8.15 26.91
CA GLY A 62 -15.83 -7.39 27.36
C GLY A 62 -16.82 -8.21 28.20
N ARG A 63 -16.93 -9.52 27.95
CA ARG A 63 -17.74 -10.44 28.77
C ARG A 63 -17.07 -10.73 30.11
N GLU A 64 -15.77 -11.02 30.09
CA GLU A 64 -14.98 -11.26 31.31
C GLU A 64 -15.09 -10.08 32.29
N ILE A 65 -14.95 -8.85 31.79
CA ILE A 65 -15.11 -7.63 32.60
C ILE A 65 -16.50 -7.55 33.24
N LYS A 66 -17.56 -7.89 32.49
CA LYS A 66 -18.93 -7.87 33.03
C LYS A 66 -19.15 -8.96 34.08
N GLU A 67 -18.59 -10.13 33.87
CA GLU A 67 -18.66 -11.26 34.80
C GLU A 67 -17.90 -10.97 36.09
N ASP A 68 -16.71 -10.39 36.00
CA ASP A 68 -15.90 -9.99 37.15
C ASP A 68 -16.57 -8.87 37.94
N LEU A 69 -17.16 -7.88 37.27
CA LEU A 69 -17.97 -6.86 37.93
C LEU A 69 -19.17 -7.48 38.65
N ALA A 70 -19.92 -8.37 38.00
CA ALA A 70 -21.07 -9.03 38.61
C ALA A 70 -20.69 -9.92 39.80
N ARG A 71 -19.51 -10.56 39.76
CA ARG A 71 -18.97 -11.34 40.87
C ARG A 71 -18.60 -10.44 42.05
N ASN A 72 -17.90 -9.35 41.78
CA ASN A 72 -17.52 -8.37 42.79
C ASN A 72 -18.76 -7.77 43.50
N TYR A 73 -19.78 -7.35 42.74
CA TYR A 73 -21.03 -6.86 43.35
C TYR A 73 -21.73 -7.89 44.27
N LYS A 74 -21.62 -9.19 43.98
CA LYS A 74 -22.19 -10.25 44.85
C LYS A 74 -21.36 -10.51 46.10
N GLU A 75 -20.04 -10.33 46.04
CA GLU A 75 -19.15 -10.49 47.21
C GLU A 75 -19.29 -9.36 48.23
N TRP A 76 -19.74 -8.18 47.78
CA TRP A 76 -19.95 -7.00 48.63
C TRP A 76 -21.40 -6.85 49.12
N SER A 77 -22.30 -7.77 48.78
CA SER A 77 -23.70 -7.83 49.23
C SER A 77 -23.89 -8.89 50.31
#